data_AF-A0A9P5ZWG8-F1
#
_entry.id   AF-A0A9P5ZWG8-F1
#
_cell.length_a   1.000
_cell.length_b   1.000
_cell.length_c   1.000
_cell.angle_alpha   90.00
_cell.angle_beta   90.00
_cell.angle_gamma   90.00
#
_symmetry.space_group_name_H-M   'P 1'
#
loop_
_entity.id
_entity.type
_entity.pdbx_description
1 polymer ?
#
loop_
_entity_poly.entity_id
_entity_poly.type
_entity_poly.pdbx_seq_one_letter_code
_entity_poly.pdbx_strand_id
1 'polypeptide(L)' 'PLDHPFLSYLVALLSVYELGPNSAPPPRYDGPSDWQTDSIIRSLTAVAKRMYEAE' A
#
# COMPACT_ATOMS: atom_id res chain seq x y z
N PRO A 1 5.76 -17.61 -13.24
CA PRO A 1 5.49 -16.25 -12.71
C PRO A 1 4.49 -16.38 -11.54
N LEU A 2 4.95 -16.11 -10.32
CA LEU A 2 4.07 -16.14 -9.16
C LEU A 2 3.23 -14.86 -9.19
N ASP A 3 2.10 -14.90 -9.91
CA ASP A 3 1.08 -13.85 -9.92
C ASP A 3 0.40 -13.83 -8.54
N HIS A 4 1.08 -13.26 -7.55
CA HIS A 4 0.50 -12.96 -6.24
C HIS A 4 -0.15 -11.58 -6.34
N PRO A 5 -1.49 -11.49 -6.51
CA PRO A 5 -2.16 -10.21 -6.73
C PRO A 5 -1.88 -9.20 -5.61
N PHE A 6 -1.72 -9.68 -4.38
CA PHE A 6 -1.35 -8.87 -3.24
C PHE A 6 0.09 -8.34 -3.28
N LEU A 7 1.05 -9.13 -3.77
CA LEU A 7 2.44 -8.67 -3.90
C LEU A 7 2.56 -7.61 -5.01
N SER A 8 1.87 -7.81 -6.14
CA SER A 8 1.82 -6.81 -7.20
C SER A 8 1.20 -5.50 -6.71
N TYR A 9 0.14 -5.58 -5.90
CA TYR A 9 -0.45 -4.43 -5.24
C TYR A 9 0.52 -3.75 -4.27
N LEU A 10 1.22 -4.51 -3.43
CA LEU A 10 2.20 -3.98 -2.48
C LEU A 10 3.32 -3.21 -3.20
N VAL A 11 3.86 -3.78 -4.28
CA VAL A 11 4.88 -3.11 -5.09
C VAL A 11 4.35 -1.78 -5.64
N ALA A 12 3.16 -1.79 -6.26
CA ALA A 12 2.56 -0.57 -6.80
C ALA A 12 2.33 0.50 -5.71
N LEU A 13 1.85 0.09 -4.52
CA LEU A 13 1.59 0.99 -3.41
C LEU A 13 2.89 1.60 -2.85
N LEU A 14 3.95 0.80 -2.69
CA LEU A 14 5.25 1.28 -2.23
C LEU A 14 5.87 2.25 -3.25
N SER A 15 5.78 1.96 -4.55
CA SER A 15 6.27 2.88 -5.58
C SER A 15 5.55 4.24 -5.55
N VAL A 16 4.25 4.29 -5.22
CA VAL A 16 3.55 5.57 -5.02
C VAL A 16 4.11 6.34 -3.81
N TYR A 17 4.36 5.65 -2.70
CA TYR A 17 4.96 6.29 -1.52
C TYR A 17 6.39 6.78 -1.78
N GLU A 18 7.18 6.08 -2.60
CA GLU A 18 8.52 6.52 -3.01
C GLU A 18 8.51 7.82 -3.83
N LEU A 19 7.46 8.04 -4.64
CA LEU A 19 7.29 9.26 -5.44
C LEU A 19 6.85 10.48 -4.62
N GLY A 20 6.39 10.27 -3.38
CA GLY A 20 6.02 11.32 -2.43
C GLY A 20 4.55 11.76 -2.47
N PRO A 21 4.15 12.67 -1.56
CA PRO A 21 2.76 12.97 -1.18
C PRO A 21 1.80 13.38 -2.32
N ASN A 22 2.33 14.02 -3.35
CA ASN A 22 1.55 14.67 -4.41
C ASN A 22 1.66 13.96 -5.76
N SER A 23 2.26 12.77 -5.80
CA SER A 23 2.59 12.10 -7.06
C SER A 23 1.41 11.36 -7.67
N ALA A 24 0.64 10.61 -6.87
CA ALA A 24 -0.54 9.86 -7.29
C ALA A 24 -1.38 9.41 -6.09
N PRO A 25 -2.70 9.20 -6.24
CA PRO A 25 -3.48 8.52 -5.22
C PRO A 25 -2.97 7.08 -5.04
N PRO A 26 -2.92 6.56 -3.80
CA PRO A 26 -2.50 5.18 -3.57
C PRO A 26 -3.45 4.21 -4.28
N PRO A 27 -2.92 3.14 -4.92
CA PRO A 27 -3.75 2.13 -5.55
C PRO A 27 -4.68 1.49 -4.51
N ARG A 28 -5.86 1.06 -4.97
CA ARG A 28 -6.82 0.30 -4.16
C ARG A 28 -6.62 -1.20 -4.42
N TYR A 29 -6.60 -2.00 -3.37
CA TYR A 29 -6.61 -3.45 -3.50
C TYR A 29 -8.03 -3.98 -3.63
N ASP A 30 -8.38 -4.50 -4.80
CA ASP A 30 -9.68 -5.16 -5.06
C ASP A 30 -9.53 -6.68 -5.29
N GLY A 31 -8.36 -7.24 -4.95
CA GLY A 31 -8.08 -8.68 -5.04
C GLY A 31 -8.57 -9.48 -3.82
N PRO A 32 -8.34 -10.81 -3.80
CA PRO A 32 -8.66 -11.65 -2.65
C PRO A 32 -7.96 -11.15 -1.39
N SER A 33 -8.71 -10.88 -0.33
CA SER A 33 -8.15 -10.49 0.96
C SER A 33 -8.42 -11.55 2.03
N ASP A 34 -7.46 -11.67 2.94
CA ASP A 34 -7.55 -12.44 4.16
C ASP A 34 -7.10 -11.57 5.35
N TRP A 35 -7.12 -12.16 6.55
CA TRP A 35 -6.71 -11.46 7.76
C TRP A 35 -5.26 -10.94 7.70
N GLN A 36 -4.36 -11.59 6.95
CA GLN A 36 -2.97 -11.18 6.81
C GLN A 36 -2.89 -9.95 5.91
N THR A 37 -3.51 -10.00 4.73
CA THR A 37 -3.50 -8.87 3.79
C THR A 37 -4.16 -7.64 4.41
N ASP A 38 -5.26 -7.82 5.14
CA ASP A 38 -5.97 -6.72 5.81
C ASP A 38 -5.12 -6.10 6.93
N SER A 39 -4.39 -6.93 7.68
CA SER A 39 -3.49 -6.46 8.74
C SER A 39 -2.32 -5.67 8.16
N ILE A 40 -1.77 -6.11 7.04
CA ILE A 40 -0.68 -5.42 6.34
C ILE A 40 -1.16 -4.08 5.78
N ILE A 41 -2.30 -4.05 5.07
CA ILE A 41 -2.87 -2.80 4.51
C ILE A 41 -3.15 -1.77 5.61
N ARG A 42 -3.74 -2.21 6.73
CA ARG A 42 -4.03 -1.35 7.88
C ARG A 42 -2.74 -0.76 8.48
N SER A 43 -1.72 -1.59 8.65
CA SER A 43 -0.44 -1.18 9.24
C SER A 43 0.28 -0.18 8.33
N LEU A 44 0.29 -0.44 7.02
CA LEU A 44 0.92 0.44 6.04
C LEU A 44 0.20 1.80 5.97
N THR A 45 -1.13 1.81 6.00
CA THR A 45 -1.91 3.07 6.09
C THR A 45 -1.55 3.86 7.34
N ALA A 46 -1.37 3.20 8.49
CA ALA A 46 -0.98 3.87 9.73
C ALA A 46 0.43 4.46 9.67
N VAL A 47 1.38 3.76 9.02
CA VAL A 47 2.74 4.26 8.78
C VAL A 47 2.72 5.45 7.84
N ALA A 48 2.03 5.34 6.71
CA ALA A 48 1.90 6.42 5.73
C ALA A 48 1.27 7.67 6.36
N LYS A 49 0.21 7.51 7.15
CA LYS A 49 -0.41 8.61 7.88
C LYS A 49 0.58 9.31 8.82
N ARG A 50 1.39 8.56 9.59
CA ARG A 50 2.42 9.15 10.47
C ARG A 50 3.51 9.86 9.69
N MET A 51 3.89 9.34 8.52
CA MET A 51 4.88 9.96 7.65
C MET A 51 4.36 11.30 7.12
N TYR A 52 3.11 11.35 6.66
CA TYR A 52 2.46 12.58 6.21
C TYR A 52 2.16 13.58 7.32
N GLU A 53 1.84 13.13 8.54
CA GLU A 53 1.63 14.01 9.69
C GLU A 53 2.95 14.54 10.29
N ALA A 54 4.09 13.91 9.96
CA ALA A 54 5.41 14.32 10.42
C ALA A 54 6.10 15.33 9.49
N GLU A 55 5.52 15.60 8.33
CA GLU A 55 6.00 16.58 7.33
C GLU A 55 5.18 17.87 7.38
#